data_AF-A0A379FGM9-F1
#
_entry.id   AF-A0A379FGM9-F1
#
_cell.length_a   1.000
_cell.length_b   1.000
_cell.length_c   1.000
_cell.angle_alpha   90.00
_cell.angle_beta   90.00
_cell.angle_gamma   90.00
#
_symmetry.space_group_name_H-M   'P 1'
#
loop_
_entity.id
_entity.type
_entity.pdbx_description
1 polymer ?
#
loop_
_entity_poly.entity_id
_entity_poly.type
_entity_poly.pdbx_seq_one_letter_code
_entity_poly.pdbx_strand_id
1 'polypeptide(L)' 'MYSVSAETFGVEQRVVPALADWEPDVKAIASQLDNVKLIYLCSPNNPTGNIVEPSLIREVLALAKDKAIVAIDRSLY' A
#
# COMPACT_ATOMS: atom_id res chain seq x y z
N MET A 1 -6.56 -0.69 10.75
CA MET A 1 -7.75 -1.34 10.14
C MET A 1 -7.33 -2.51 9.26
N TYR A 2 -6.49 -2.29 8.24
CA TYR A 2 -6.16 -3.32 7.24
C TYR A 2 -5.57 -4.61 7.84
N SER A 3 -4.59 -4.49 8.73
CA SER A 3 -3.95 -5.64 9.41
C SER A 3 -4.94 -6.46 10.23
N VAL A 4 -5.81 -5.80 11.00
CA VAL A 4 -6.85 -6.46 11.81
C VAL A 4 -7.79 -7.29 10.94
N SER A 5 -8.24 -6.74 9.81
CA SER A 5 -9.11 -7.48 8.87
C SER A 5 -8.38 -8.66 8.25
N ALA A 6 -7.13 -8.47 7.77
CA ALA A 6 -6.34 -9.55 7.19
C ALA A 6 -6.11 -10.69 8.19
N GLU A 7 -5.75 -10.36 9.44
CA GLU A 7 -5.60 -11.32 10.53
C GLU A 7 -6.90 -12.07 10.83
N THR A 8 -8.02 -11.34 10.95
CA THR A 8 -9.34 -11.92 11.24
C THR A 8 -9.75 -12.95 10.19
N PHE A 9 -9.39 -12.73 8.92
CA PHE A 9 -9.69 -13.65 7.82
C PHE A 9 -8.57 -14.67 7.53
N GLY A 10 -7.51 -14.72 8.34
CA GLY A 10 -6.40 -15.65 8.15
C GLY A 10 -5.59 -15.40 6.87
N VAL A 11 -5.56 -14.15 6.39
CA VAL A 11 -4.79 -13.74 5.21
C VAL A 11 -3.38 -13.32 5.63
N GLU A 12 -2.36 -13.85 4.96
CA GLU A 12 -0.96 -13.46 5.16
C GLU A 12 -0.78 -11.94 4.97
N GLN A 13 -0.05 -11.32 5.89
CA GLN A 13 0.25 -9.89 5.84
C GLN A 13 1.70 -9.67 5.44
N ARG A 14 1.92 -8.78 4.46
CA ARG A 14 3.24 -8.25 4.14
C ARG A 14 3.25 -6.77 4.39
N VAL A 15 4.18 -6.33 5.22
CA VAL A 15 4.29 -4.94 5.67
C VAL A 15 5.59 -4.37 5.13
N VAL A 16 5.47 -3.35 4.29
CA VAL A 16 6.59 -2.54 3.82
C VAL A 16 6.55 -1.22 4.59
N PRO A 17 7.52 -0.94 5.47
CA PRO A 17 7.63 0.36 6.12
C PRO A 17 7.74 1.49 5.07
N ALA A 18 7.13 2.63 5.36
CA ALA A 18 7.33 3.83 4.56
C ALA A 18 8.78 4.35 4.69
N LEU A 19 9.18 5.18 3.74
CA LEU A 19 10.42 5.94 3.81
C LEU A 19 10.35 7.00 4.92
N ALA A 20 11.48 7.66 5.19
CA ALA A 20 11.57 8.64 6.28
C ALA A 20 10.64 9.86 6.11
N ASP A 21 10.25 10.17 4.87
CA ASP A 21 9.30 11.22 4.49
C ASP A 21 7.84 10.72 4.38
N TRP A 22 7.59 9.48 4.78
CA TRP A 22 6.30 8.78 4.73
C TRP A 22 5.81 8.39 3.33
N GLU A 23 6.64 8.55 2.29
CA GLU A 23 6.33 8.00 0.98
C GLU A 23 6.46 6.46 0.95
N PRO A 24 5.73 5.77 0.08
CA PRO A 24 5.85 4.33 -0.08
C PRO A 24 7.23 3.97 -0.66
N ASP A 25 7.89 2.97 -0.07
CA ASP A 25 9.08 2.37 -0.68
C ASP A 25 8.67 1.45 -1.84
N VAL A 26 8.54 2.03 -3.03
CA VAL A 26 8.15 1.33 -4.26
C VAL A 26 9.08 0.14 -4.58
N LYS A 27 10.37 0.24 -4.25
CA LYS A 27 11.33 -0.84 -4.50
C LYS A 27 11.10 -2.02 -3.55
N ALA A 28 10.87 -1.74 -2.27
CA ALA A 28 10.55 -2.77 -1.29
C ALA A 28 9.17 -3.39 -1.52
N ILE A 29 8.19 -2.62 -2.04
CA ILE A 29 6.91 -3.17 -2.50
C ILE A 29 7.17 -4.17 -3.62
N ALA A 30 7.91 -3.75 -4.67
CA ALA A 30 8.17 -4.59 -5.83
C ALA A 30 8.80 -5.95 -5.48
N SER A 31 9.72 -6.00 -4.50
CA SER A 31 10.39 -7.23 -4.08
C SER A 31 9.49 -8.20 -3.30
N GLN A 32 8.31 -7.75 -2.84
CA GLN A 32 7.38 -8.54 -2.02
C GLN A 32 6.04 -8.84 -2.71
N LEU A 33 5.90 -8.56 -4.01
CA LEU A 33 4.63 -8.69 -4.73
C LEU A 33 4.21 -10.12 -5.08
N ASP A 34 5.09 -11.11 -4.93
CA ASP A 34 4.79 -12.49 -5.33
C ASP A 34 3.57 -13.06 -4.60
N ASN A 35 2.53 -13.48 -5.30
CA ASN A 35 1.26 -13.94 -4.69
C ASN A 35 0.48 -12.91 -3.85
N VAL A 36 0.82 -11.61 -3.90
CA VAL A 36 -0.02 -10.54 -3.31
C VAL A 36 -1.28 -10.34 -4.18
N LYS A 37 -2.45 -10.23 -3.55
CA LYS A 37 -3.74 -9.97 -4.24
C LYS A 37 -4.36 -8.61 -3.94
N LEU A 38 -3.94 -7.96 -2.87
CA LEU A 38 -4.46 -6.67 -2.43
C LEU A 38 -3.35 -5.85 -1.79
N ILE A 39 -3.23 -4.59 -2.22
CA ILE A 39 -2.31 -3.59 -1.68
C ILE A 39 -3.15 -2.44 -1.17
N TYR A 40 -2.93 -2.04 0.09
CA TYR A 40 -3.53 -0.83 0.65
C TYR A 40 -2.53 0.32 0.60
N LEU A 41 -2.96 1.47 0.08
CA LEU A 41 -2.25 2.74 0.17
C LEU A 41 -3.20 3.79 0.75
N CYS A 42 -2.79 4.52 1.78
CA CYS A 42 -3.61 5.56 2.40
C CYS A 42 -3.04 6.94 2.03
N SER A 43 -3.87 7.82 1.46
CA SER A 43 -3.45 9.17 1.06
C SER A 43 -4.65 10.12 1.07
N PRO A 44 -4.71 11.15 1.94
CA PRO A 44 -3.75 11.41 3.01
C PRO A 44 -3.65 10.24 4.00
N ASN A 45 -2.44 9.92 4.42
CA ASN A 45 -2.16 8.79 5.30
C ASN A 45 -2.52 9.11 6.75
N ASN A 46 -3.34 8.27 7.39
CA ASN A 46 -3.56 8.31 8.84
C ASN A 46 -2.51 7.46 9.56
N PRO A 47 -1.74 7.97 10.55
CA PRO A 47 -1.93 9.24 11.28
C PRO A 47 -1.06 10.42 10.81
N THR A 48 -0.21 10.22 9.80
CA THR A 48 0.87 11.17 9.47
C THR A 48 0.40 12.43 8.73
N GLY A 49 -0.76 12.37 8.08
CA GLY A 49 -1.27 13.42 7.17
C GLY A 49 -0.54 13.52 5.82
N ASN A 50 0.51 12.73 5.57
CA ASN A 50 1.24 12.71 4.29
C ASN A 50 0.28 12.47 3.12
N ILE A 51 0.50 13.15 1.99
CA ILE A 51 -0.17 12.86 0.73
C ILE A 51 0.85 12.18 -0.16
N VAL A 52 0.63 10.91 -0.46
CA VAL A 52 1.49 10.15 -1.37
C VAL A 52 1.56 10.81 -2.74
N GLU A 53 2.79 10.98 -3.24
CA GLU A 53 3.03 11.58 -4.54
C GLU A 53 2.32 10.79 -5.67
N PRO A 54 1.53 11.47 -6.54
CA PRO A 54 0.77 10.77 -7.57
C PRO A 54 1.62 9.97 -8.57
N SER A 55 2.89 10.30 -8.76
CA SER A 55 3.82 9.49 -9.58
C SER A 55 4.07 8.13 -8.93
N LEU A 56 4.30 8.08 -7.62
CA LEU A 56 4.55 6.84 -6.89
C LEU A 56 3.31 5.93 -6.87
N ILE A 57 2.10 6.50 -6.77
CA ILE A 57 0.85 5.73 -6.93
C ILE A 57 0.80 5.07 -8.31
N ARG A 58 1.16 5.79 -9.37
CA ARG A 58 1.19 5.24 -10.74
C ARG A 58 2.24 4.13 -10.88
N GLU A 59 3.39 4.25 -10.23
CA GLU A 59 4.41 3.20 -10.22
C GLU A 59 3.90 1.93 -9.52
N VAL A 60 3.26 2.06 -8.35
CA VAL A 60 2.66 0.91 -7.65
C VAL A 60 1.56 0.25 -8.50
N LEU A 61 0.70 1.05 -9.16
CA LEU A 61 -0.32 0.53 -10.09
C LEU A 61 0.30 -0.23 -11.26
N ALA A 62 1.40 0.27 -11.84
CA ALA A 62 2.10 -0.39 -12.92
C ALA A 62 2.73 -1.73 -12.46
N LEU A 63 3.33 -1.76 -11.28
CA LEU A 63 3.91 -2.96 -10.68
C LEU A 63 2.86 -4.03 -10.36
N ALA A 64 1.68 -3.61 -9.88
CA ALA A 64 0.56 -4.45 -9.48
C ALA A 64 -0.30 -4.93 -10.65
N LYS A 65 -0.10 -4.38 -11.86
CA LYS A 65 -0.86 -4.71 -13.06
C LYS A 65 -0.97 -6.22 -13.25
N ASP A 66 -2.21 -6.69 -13.45
CA ASP A 66 -2.58 -8.10 -13.63
C ASP A 66 -2.21 -9.04 -12.47
N LYS A 67 -1.78 -8.52 -11.32
CA LYS A 67 -1.33 -9.30 -10.15
C LYS A 67 -2.19 -9.06 -8.91
N ALA A 68 -2.46 -7.79 -8.60
CA ALA A 68 -3.12 -7.36 -7.37
C ALA A 68 -4.04 -6.14 -7.59
N ILE A 69 -5.04 -5.99 -6.74
CA ILE A 69 -5.83 -4.76 -6.62
C ILE A 69 -5.06 -3.77 -5.75
N VAL A 70 -5.04 -2.50 -6.15
CA VAL A 70 -4.54 -1.39 -5.31
C VAL A 70 -5.73 -0.62 -4.77
N ALA A 71 -6.00 -0.75 -3.49
CA ALA A 71 -7.03 0.00 -2.78
C ALA A 71 -6.42 1.30 -2.23
N ILE A 72 -6.87 2.43 -2.74
CA ILE A 72 -6.46 3.76 -2.25
C ILE A 72 -7.49 4.24 -1.24
N ASP A 73 -7.10 4.30 0.03
CA ASP A 73 -7.94 4.85 1.10
C ASP A 73 -7.85 6.39 1.10
N ARG A 74 -9.02 7.02 1.03
CA ARG A 74 -9.22 8.47 0.90
C ARG A 74 -10.01 9.03 2.10
N SER A 75 -9.96 8.37 3.26
CA SER A 75 -10.81 8.68 4.43
C SER A 75 -10.59 10.05 5.07
N LEU A 76 -9.51 10.76 4.74
CA LEU A 76 -9.20 12.11 5.23
C LEU A 76 -9.54 13.24 4.24
N TYR A 77 -10.25 12.95 3.14
CA TYR A 77 -10.81 13.98 2.24
C TYR A 77 -12.18 14.49 2.70
#